data_AF-A0A955XF26-F1
#
_entry.id   AF-A0A955XF26-F1
#
_cell.length_a   1.000
_cell.length_b   1.000
_cell.length_c   1.000
_cell.angle_alpha   90.00
_cell.angle_beta   90.00
_cell.angle_gamma   90.00
#
_symmetry.space_group_name_H-M   'P 1'
#
loop_
_entity.id
_entity.type
_entity.pdbx_description
1 polymer ?
#
loop_
_entity_poly.entity_id
_entity_poly.type
_entity_poly.pdbx_seq_one_letter_code
_entity_poly.pdbx_strand_id
1 'polypeptide(L)'
;MTQARLLFLAAVLAAAGCRTTSPAPVLVPLPALPGAEEAVALAEASKDPAMAADLLWVHANRRAEARARLEAGLRATPLKAPLLLRRAVLDLVELRPDAAVDALTQIIAHAPESPEAEVALLLLYERLEDLRYRQADIEAAVVKADLLGSGPAATAGRVTLASALLARIARHQVDLDLEQSHLARGGWLTQWRAIGPLAPMDRGAFLADSRYAQSGDWSMLPSFRGAPVRPRVVYAEGHRVASALGNAPGLYVFDAYFEVSEEAATEPLMLEAHLPASARVSVDGGLVTARDAADRRAARRTQVPLRLGPGWHRVAVTLLSGSRDTFALAITTRLGQPVGRASKSGPLVGTPVTRPPAVGSDAMSAEGDASALGLVRQLTQAPNHAAFGRLLGAALALDPWVDDPDLAWGFLHGAVAALPDSAALGLVWAAWLERADLAATARAKTQDVLHADPTLPSALLRMARATREEQPERALALVEAARVVAPEAWRTEAEAMDVYRRLAYQPEAVAALAAAVARRAP
;
A
#
# COMPACT_ATOMS: atom_id res chain seq x y z
N MET A 1 7.17 -32.04 22.42
CA MET A 1 6.46 -31.17 21.43
C MET A 1 7.39 -30.30 20.57
N THR A 2 8.65 -30.69 20.34
CA THR A 2 9.71 -29.76 19.88
C THR A 2 10.30 -30.07 18.49
N GLN A 3 10.28 -31.32 18.01
CA GLN A 3 10.85 -31.67 16.69
C GLN A 3 9.89 -31.49 15.51
N ALA A 4 8.59 -31.77 15.69
CA ALA A 4 7.61 -31.67 14.60
C ALA A 4 7.35 -30.22 14.13
N ARG A 5 7.42 -29.24 15.04
CA ARG A 5 7.29 -27.81 14.71
C ARG A 5 8.53 -27.25 14.00
N LEU A 6 9.72 -27.71 14.39
CA LEU A 6 10.98 -27.38 13.70
C LEU A 6 11.03 -27.98 12.30
N LEU A 7 10.58 -29.22 12.12
CA LEU A 7 10.45 -29.87 10.82
C LEU A 7 9.40 -29.20 9.93
N PHE A 8 8.27 -28.76 10.51
CA PHE A 8 7.25 -28.01 9.77
C PHE A 8 7.78 -26.63 9.34
N LEU A 9 8.45 -25.90 10.23
CA LEU A 9 9.06 -24.60 9.90
C LEU A 9 10.15 -24.75 8.85
N ALA A 10 11.03 -25.75 8.98
CA ALA A 10 12.06 -26.06 7.99
C ALA A 10 11.47 -26.51 6.65
N ALA A 11 10.37 -27.27 6.64
CA ALA A 11 9.67 -27.68 5.43
C ALA A 11 8.95 -26.51 4.75
N VAL A 12 8.38 -25.57 5.51
CA VAL A 12 7.78 -24.34 4.99
C VAL A 12 8.87 -23.43 4.40
N LEU A 13 10.01 -23.29 5.07
CA LEU A 13 11.16 -22.51 4.58
C LEU A 13 11.81 -23.17 3.34
N ALA A 14 11.93 -24.49 3.32
CA ALA A 14 12.45 -25.26 2.17
C ALA A 14 11.49 -25.22 0.97
N ALA A 15 10.17 -25.31 1.21
CA ALA A 15 9.15 -25.20 0.16
C ALA A 15 9.05 -23.77 -0.40
N ALA A 16 9.36 -22.75 0.41
CA ALA A 16 9.52 -21.37 -0.06
C ALA A 16 10.78 -21.19 -0.91
N GLY A 17 11.89 -21.85 -0.55
CA GLY A 17 13.16 -21.80 -1.29
C GLY A 17 13.16 -22.54 -2.64
N CYS A 18 12.35 -23.58 -2.81
CA CYS A 18 12.35 -24.42 -4.04
C CYS A 18 11.45 -23.91 -5.19
N ARG A 19 10.74 -22.79 -5.05
CA ARG A 19 9.87 -22.23 -6.10
C ARG A 19 10.60 -21.19 -6.96
N THR A 20 11.55 -21.63 -7.78
CA THR A 20 12.33 -20.77 -8.69
C THR A 20 12.12 -21.12 -10.15
N THR A 21 11.39 -20.29 -10.91
CA THR A 21 11.61 -20.03 -12.35
C THR A 21 10.83 -18.77 -12.79
N SER A 22 11.29 -17.60 -12.36
CA SER A 22 11.34 -16.30 -13.07
C SER A 22 11.84 -15.25 -12.06
N PRO A 23 12.63 -14.23 -12.45
CA PRO A 23 13.45 -13.49 -11.50
C PRO A 23 12.55 -12.65 -10.59
N ALA A 24 12.55 -12.98 -9.30
CA ALA A 24 12.34 -11.96 -8.27
C ALA A 24 13.27 -10.77 -8.60
N PRO A 25 12.93 -9.51 -8.24
CA PRO A 25 13.93 -8.46 -8.26
C PRO A 25 15.17 -9.05 -7.58
N VAL A 26 16.29 -9.09 -8.29
CA VAL A 26 17.53 -9.68 -7.79
C VAL A 26 17.92 -8.84 -6.59
N LEU A 27 17.42 -9.23 -5.42
CA LEU A 27 17.80 -8.63 -4.16
C LEU A 27 19.24 -9.05 -3.99
N VAL A 28 20.14 -8.10 -4.26
CA VAL A 28 21.58 -8.27 -4.10
C VAL A 28 21.80 -8.92 -2.73
N PRO A 29 22.60 -9.98 -2.63
CA PRO A 29 22.92 -10.59 -1.35
C PRO A 29 23.33 -9.49 -0.37
N LEU A 30 22.83 -9.59 0.86
CA LEU A 30 23.07 -8.57 1.87
C LEU A 30 24.58 -8.35 2.00
N PRO A 31 25.05 -7.08 1.92
CA PRO A 31 26.39 -6.79 2.39
C PRO A 31 26.50 -7.24 3.85
N ALA A 32 27.70 -7.63 4.28
CA ALA A 32 27.93 -7.98 5.68
C ALA A 32 27.50 -6.79 6.55
N LEU A 33 26.47 -7.01 7.37
CA LEU A 33 25.94 -5.98 8.25
C LEU A 33 26.74 -6.00 9.57
N PRO A 34 27.12 -4.83 10.12
CA PRO A 34 27.84 -4.77 11.38
C PRO A 34 26.98 -5.26 12.53
N GLY A 35 27.63 -5.89 13.52
CA GLY A 35 27.01 -6.21 14.81
C GLY A 35 26.67 -4.94 15.62
N ALA A 36 25.93 -5.08 16.72
CA ALA A 36 25.43 -3.93 17.48
C ALA A 36 26.53 -3.00 18.02
N GLU A 37 27.60 -3.53 18.62
CA GLU A 37 28.71 -2.73 19.16
C GLU A 37 29.50 -2.01 18.05
N GLU A 38 29.76 -2.72 16.95
CA GLU A 38 30.40 -2.15 15.77
C GLU A 38 29.55 -1.04 15.14
N ALA A 39 28.23 -1.24 15.07
CA ALA A 39 27.29 -0.24 14.57
C ALA A 39 27.29 1.03 15.42
N VAL A 40 27.41 0.91 16.75
CA VAL A 40 27.57 2.07 17.64
C VAL A 40 28.87 2.82 17.35
N ALA A 41 30.00 2.11 17.26
CA ALA A 41 31.29 2.72 16.95
C ALA A 41 31.29 3.42 15.57
N LEU A 42 30.70 2.78 14.55
CA LEU A 42 30.55 3.36 13.22
C LEU A 42 29.61 4.58 13.23
N ALA A 43 28.55 4.56 14.02
CA ALA A 43 27.64 5.70 14.16
C ALA A 43 28.31 6.90 14.84
N GLU A 44 29.17 6.66 15.83
CA GLU A 44 29.95 7.70 16.49
C GLU A 44 30.97 8.35 15.54
N ALA A 45 31.64 7.55 14.71
CA ALA A 45 32.60 8.00 13.72
C ALA A 45 31.95 8.67 12.49
N SER A 46 30.68 8.38 12.22
CA SER A 46 29.98 8.88 11.04
C SER A 46 29.69 10.38 11.13
N LYS A 47 30.03 11.08 10.04
CA LYS A 47 29.62 12.48 9.82
C LYS A 47 28.26 12.62 9.16
N ASP A 48 27.71 11.53 8.60
CA ASP A 48 26.37 11.53 8.03
C ASP A 48 25.35 11.20 9.12
N PRO A 49 24.49 12.17 9.51
CA PRO A 49 23.46 11.94 10.53
C PRO A 49 22.42 10.90 10.11
N ALA A 50 22.17 10.71 8.81
CA ALA A 50 21.24 9.69 8.32
C ALA A 50 21.81 8.29 8.58
N MET A 51 23.05 8.07 8.17
CA MET A 51 23.78 6.82 8.40
C MET A 51 23.93 6.51 9.89
N ALA A 52 24.32 7.50 10.71
CA ALA A 52 24.47 7.31 12.14
C ALA A 52 23.15 6.89 12.80
N ALA A 53 22.03 7.49 12.38
CA ALA A 53 20.71 7.12 12.88
C ALA A 53 20.29 5.71 12.44
N ASP A 54 20.53 5.33 11.19
CA ASP A 54 20.22 3.99 10.67
C ASP A 54 20.96 2.90 11.46
N LEU A 55 22.25 3.12 11.74
CA LEU A 55 23.07 2.21 12.55
C LEU A 55 22.58 2.13 14.01
N LEU A 56 22.38 3.27 14.67
CA LEU A 56 21.94 3.30 16.07
C LEU A 56 20.56 2.69 16.25
N TRP A 57 19.63 2.99 15.35
CA TRP A 57 18.26 2.51 15.46
C TRP A 57 18.10 1.06 15.00
N VAL A 58 18.46 0.76 13.75
CA VAL A 58 18.12 -0.52 13.13
C VAL A 58 19.05 -1.63 13.59
N HIS A 59 20.33 -1.34 13.84
CA HIS A 59 21.30 -2.35 14.28
C HIS A 59 21.43 -2.43 15.80
N ALA A 60 21.45 -1.30 16.49
CA ALA A 60 21.78 -1.26 17.93
C ALA A 60 20.56 -1.00 18.85
N ASN A 61 19.35 -0.83 18.32
CA ASN A 61 18.12 -0.53 19.08
C ASN A 61 18.21 0.73 19.97
N ARG A 62 19.12 1.67 19.69
CA ARG A 62 19.32 2.93 20.45
C ARG A 62 18.49 4.06 19.87
N ARG A 63 17.15 3.93 19.94
CA ARG A 63 16.20 4.89 19.33
C ARG A 63 16.39 6.34 19.76
N ALA A 64 16.59 6.58 21.05
CA ALA A 64 16.78 7.94 21.57
C ALA A 64 18.03 8.62 21.01
N GLU A 65 19.13 7.87 20.84
CA GLU A 65 20.36 8.38 20.24
C GLU A 65 20.22 8.59 18.73
N ALA A 66 19.56 7.66 18.03
CA ALA A 66 19.23 7.83 16.62
C ALA A 66 18.41 9.10 16.38
N ARG A 67 17.38 9.35 17.22
CA ARG A 67 16.61 10.60 17.20
C ARG A 67 17.50 11.82 17.42
N ALA A 68 18.38 11.79 18.42
CA ALA A 68 19.30 12.91 18.68
C ALA A 68 20.21 13.21 17.48
N ARG A 69 20.67 12.18 16.76
CA ARG A 69 21.44 12.34 15.51
C ARG A 69 20.61 12.97 14.39
N LEU A 70 19.37 12.52 14.20
CA LEU A 70 18.46 13.09 13.20
C LEU A 70 18.16 14.57 13.50
N GLU A 71 17.85 14.91 14.75
CA GLU A 71 17.58 16.29 15.18
C GLU A 71 18.82 17.19 15.07
N ALA A 72 20.01 16.69 15.41
CA ALA A 72 21.25 17.42 15.17
C ALA A 72 21.47 17.68 13.67
N GLY A 73 21.25 16.68 12.83
CA GLY A 73 21.33 16.81 11.37
C GLY A 73 20.32 17.82 10.80
N LEU A 74 19.07 17.78 11.27
CA LEU A 74 18.00 18.69 10.84
C LEU A 74 18.21 20.12 11.34
N ARG A 75 18.86 20.33 12.49
CA ARG A 75 19.29 21.67 12.91
C ARG A 75 20.37 22.24 12.01
N ALA A 76 21.30 21.41 11.55
CA ALA A 76 22.38 21.81 10.64
C ALA A 76 21.90 22.00 9.20
N THR A 77 20.95 21.17 8.74
CA THR A 77 20.35 21.26 7.41
C THR A 77 18.84 21.06 7.52
N PRO A 78 18.10 22.14 7.82
CA PRO A 78 16.64 22.09 7.90
C PRO A 78 16.06 21.55 6.59
N LEU A 79 14.97 20.79 6.69
CA LEU A 79 14.20 20.29 5.54
C LEU A 79 14.92 19.28 4.64
N LYS A 80 16.06 18.69 5.07
CA LYS A 80 16.71 17.61 4.32
C LYS A 80 15.83 16.36 4.28
N ALA A 81 15.23 16.08 3.12
CA ALA A 81 14.27 14.99 2.89
C ALA A 81 14.70 13.61 3.44
N PRO A 82 15.93 13.10 3.19
CA PRO A 82 16.38 11.84 3.77
C PRO A 82 16.35 11.77 5.30
N LEU A 83 16.60 12.91 5.98
CA LEU A 83 16.56 13.00 7.45
C LEU A 83 15.13 13.11 7.95
N LEU A 84 14.30 13.92 7.28
CA LEU A 84 12.87 14.01 7.60
C LEU A 84 12.17 12.67 7.44
N LEU A 85 12.48 11.90 6.39
CA LEU A 85 11.86 10.58 6.18
C LEU A 85 12.23 9.62 7.32
N ARG A 86 13.51 9.53 7.68
CA ARG A 86 13.95 8.69 8.81
C ARG A 86 13.31 9.12 10.12
N ARG A 87 13.22 10.44 10.36
CA ARG A 87 12.52 10.99 11.52
C ARG A 87 11.05 10.59 11.52
N ALA A 88 10.36 10.73 10.39
CA ALA A 88 8.96 10.36 10.24
C ALA A 88 8.71 8.88 10.51
N VAL A 89 9.51 7.98 9.92
CA VAL A 89 9.36 6.54 10.14
C VAL A 89 9.65 6.18 11.61
N LEU A 90 10.67 6.79 12.22
CA LEU A 90 10.92 6.64 13.64
C LEU A 90 9.74 7.16 14.48
N ASP A 91 9.23 8.34 14.19
CA ASP A 91 8.06 8.93 14.86
C ASP A 91 6.83 8.02 14.77
N LEU A 92 6.56 7.40 13.62
CA LEU A 92 5.48 6.43 13.46
C LEU A 92 5.68 5.20 14.35
N VAL A 93 6.91 4.66 14.40
CA VAL A 93 7.26 3.51 15.25
C VAL A 93 7.19 3.85 16.75
N GLU A 94 7.48 5.10 17.10
CA GLU A 94 7.38 5.65 18.46
C GLU A 94 5.97 6.17 18.80
N LEU A 95 5.00 5.99 17.90
CA LEU A 95 3.62 6.45 18.05
C LEU A 95 3.50 7.96 18.31
N ARG A 96 4.28 8.76 17.57
CA ARG A 96 4.23 10.22 17.55
C ARG A 96 3.65 10.71 16.21
N PRO A 97 2.35 10.46 15.95
CA PRO A 97 1.74 10.69 14.64
C PRO A 97 1.83 12.15 14.20
N ASP A 98 1.67 13.11 15.11
CA ASP A 98 1.75 14.54 14.77
C ASP A 98 3.13 14.94 14.25
N ALA A 99 4.19 14.53 14.93
CA ALA A 99 5.57 14.79 14.52
C ALA A 99 5.91 14.09 13.19
N ALA A 100 5.37 12.89 12.98
CA ALA A 100 5.49 12.18 11.72
C ALA A 100 4.80 12.95 10.59
N VAL A 101 3.54 13.39 10.77
CA VAL A 101 2.82 14.18 9.76
C VAL A 101 3.55 15.48 9.45
N ASP A 102 4.07 16.18 10.45
CA ASP A 102 4.86 17.40 10.23
C ASP A 102 6.10 17.12 9.37
N ALA A 103 6.81 16.01 9.61
CA ALA A 103 7.95 15.62 8.79
C ALA A 103 7.54 15.26 7.35
N LEU A 104 6.48 14.46 7.18
CA LEU A 104 6.00 14.00 5.87
C LEU A 104 5.48 15.16 5.02
N THR A 105 4.70 16.06 5.61
CA THR A 105 4.20 17.28 4.93
C THR A 105 5.34 18.25 4.59
N GLN A 106 6.37 18.36 5.42
CA GLN A 106 7.57 19.14 5.07
C GLN A 106 8.33 18.56 3.87
N ILE A 107 8.46 17.22 3.77
CA ILE A 107 9.06 16.58 2.59
C ILE A 107 8.27 16.94 1.33
N ILE A 108 6.95 16.77 1.37
CA ILE A 108 6.07 17.07 0.23
C ILE A 108 6.19 18.54 -0.16
N ALA A 109 6.10 19.47 0.80
CA ALA A 109 6.07 20.89 0.53
C ALA A 109 7.43 21.49 0.08
N HIS A 110 8.56 20.88 0.45
CA HIS A 110 9.89 21.46 0.24
C HIS A 110 10.83 20.64 -0.64
N ALA A 111 10.54 19.35 -0.84
CA ALA A 111 11.28 18.47 -1.73
C ALA A 111 10.33 17.61 -2.58
N PRO A 112 9.35 18.20 -3.29
CA PRO A 112 8.31 17.47 -4.01
C PRO A 112 8.84 16.57 -5.14
N GLU A 113 10.03 16.88 -5.66
CA GLU A 113 10.71 16.10 -6.70
C GLU A 113 11.51 14.89 -6.16
N SER A 114 11.68 14.81 -4.84
CA SER A 114 12.46 13.75 -4.20
C SER A 114 11.70 12.41 -4.18
N PRO A 115 12.39 11.26 -4.23
CA PRO A 115 11.73 9.97 -4.03
C PRO A 115 11.13 9.85 -2.62
N GLU A 116 11.67 10.56 -1.62
CA GLU A 116 11.08 10.65 -0.28
C GLU A 116 9.68 11.26 -0.30
N ALA A 117 9.37 12.17 -1.24
CA ALA A 117 8.02 12.73 -1.35
C ALA A 117 7.00 11.67 -1.80
N GLU A 118 7.37 10.74 -2.68
CA GLU A 118 6.50 9.62 -3.04
C GLU A 118 6.27 8.68 -1.86
N VAL A 119 7.33 8.36 -1.10
CA VAL A 119 7.21 7.59 0.16
C VAL A 119 6.30 8.32 1.14
N ALA A 120 6.43 9.65 1.26
CA ALA A 120 5.60 10.44 2.17
C ALA A 120 4.13 10.42 1.78
N LEU A 121 3.81 10.52 0.49
CA LEU A 121 2.44 10.38 -0.02
C LEU A 121 1.87 8.99 0.29
N LEU A 122 2.64 7.91 0.10
CA LEU A 122 2.21 6.54 0.41
C LEU A 122 1.88 6.39 1.91
N LEU A 123 2.79 6.83 2.79
CA LEU A 123 2.59 6.74 4.25
C LEU A 123 1.39 7.57 4.72
N LEU A 124 1.19 8.78 4.17
CA LEU A 124 0.01 9.60 4.51
C LEU A 124 -1.28 9.00 3.97
N TYR A 125 -1.25 8.40 2.78
CA TYR A 125 -2.41 7.72 2.20
C TYR A 125 -2.89 6.57 3.08
N GLU A 126 -1.98 5.71 3.57
CA GLU A 126 -2.34 4.62 4.49
C GLU A 126 -3.02 5.15 5.76
N ARG A 127 -2.41 6.17 6.35
CA ARG A 127 -2.74 6.65 7.69
C ARG A 127 -3.82 7.71 7.72
N LEU A 128 -4.39 8.08 6.58
CA LEU A 128 -5.35 9.18 6.52
C LEU A 128 -6.52 8.98 7.50
N GLU A 129 -7.02 7.76 7.69
CA GLU A 129 -8.12 7.47 8.64
C GLU A 129 -7.74 7.78 10.09
N ASP A 130 -6.49 7.46 10.46
CA ASP A 130 -5.91 7.72 11.79
C ASP A 130 -5.55 9.21 11.96
N LEU A 131 -5.31 9.91 10.85
CA LEU A 131 -4.82 11.29 10.77
C LEU A 131 -5.87 12.29 10.30
N ARG A 132 -7.17 11.94 10.32
CA ARG A 132 -8.26 12.80 9.81
C ARG A 132 -8.25 14.21 10.40
N TYR A 133 -7.86 14.35 11.65
CA TYR A 133 -7.77 15.65 12.32
C TYR A 133 -6.67 16.57 11.77
N ARG A 134 -5.72 16.04 10.97
CA ARG A 134 -4.64 16.75 10.28
C ARG A 134 -4.88 16.89 8.78
N GLN A 135 -6.06 16.54 8.26
CA GLN A 135 -6.32 16.51 6.82
C GLN A 135 -6.05 17.84 6.11
N ALA A 136 -6.34 18.97 6.78
CA ALA A 136 -6.12 20.31 6.22
C ALA A 136 -4.61 20.60 6.00
N ASP A 137 -3.75 20.16 6.92
CA ASP A 137 -2.29 20.35 6.79
C ASP A 137 -1.74 19.48 5.65
N ILE A 138 -2.25 18.26 5.53
CA ILE A 138 -1.89 17.33 4.45
C ILE A 138 -2.31 17.91 3.09
N GLU A 139 -3.56 18.36 2.98
CA GLU A 139 -4.09 19.01 1.80
C GLU A 139 -3.25 20.23 1.41
N ALA A 140 -2.99 21.13 2.36
CA ALA A 140 -2.18 22.33 2.14
C ALA A 140 -0.76 22.00 1.65
N ALA A 141 -0.13 20.95 2.20
CA ALA A 141 1.21 20.53 1.77
C ALA A 141 1.20 20.02 0.32
N VAL A 142 0.22 19.19 -0.06
CA VAL A 142 0.09 18.66 -1.42
C VAL A 142 -0.24 19.77 -2.42
N VAL A 143 -1.12 20.69 -2.06
CA VAL A 143 -1.47 21.86 -2.90
C VAL A 143 -0.27 22.79 -3.08
N LYS A 144 0.46 23.10 -2.00
CA LYS A 144 1.67 23.93 -2.05
C LYS A 144 2.77 23.32 -2.92
N ALA A 145 2.87 22.00 -2.91
CA ALA A 145 3.83 21.25 -3.72
C ALA A 145 3.48 21.23 -5.22
N ASP A 146 2.30 21.71 -5.61
CA ASP A 146 1.76 21.72 -6.98
C ASP A 146 1.88 20.35 -7.68
N LEU A 147 1.70 19.27 -6.92
CA LEU A 147 1.84 17.90 -7.44
C LEU A 147 0.77 17.52 -8.45
N LEU A 148 -0.30 18.30 -8.60
CA LEU A 148 -1.33 18.12 -9.62
C LEU A 148 -1.19 19.11 -10.78
N GLY A 149 -0.16 19.95 -10.78
CA GLY A 149 0.18 20.87 -11.87
C GLY A 149 1.01 20.20 -12.97
N SER A 150 1.51 20.99 -13.92
CA SER A 150 2.38 20.53 -15.02
C SER A 150 3.87 20.70 -14.73
N GLY A 151 4.24 20.89 -13.47
CA GLY A 151 5.62 21.11 -13.03
C GLY A 151 6.49 19.85 -13.01
N PRO A 152 7.81 19.99 -12.85
CA PRO A 152 8.78 18.88 -12.82
C PRO A 152 8.53 17.86 -11.69
N ALA A 153 7.85 18.24 -10.61
CA ALA A 153 7.48 17.35 -9.52
C ALA A 153 6.35 16.36 -9.87
N ALA A 154 5.55 16.67 -10.90
CA ALA A 154 4.35 15.94 -11.28
C ALA A 154 4.67 14.69 -12.12
N THR A 155 5.42 13.74 -11.58
CA THR A 155 5.58 12.41 -12.21
C THR A 155 4.27 11.62 -12.14
N ALA A 156 4.03 10.68 -13.06
CA ALA A 156 2.83 9.83 -13.07
C ALA A 156 2.52 9.22 -11.69
N GLY A 157 3.51 8.58 -11.06
CA GLY A 157 3.33 7.96 -9.74
C GLY A 157 2.90 8.94 -8.65
N ARG A 158 3.55 10.11 -8.56
CA ARG A 158 3.21 11.14 -7.56
C ARG A 158 1.87 11.80 -7.82
N VAL A 159 1.52 12.10 -9.07
CA VAL A 159 0.22 12.70 -9.43
C VAL A 159 -0.91 11.74 -9.08
N THR A 160 -0.78 10.47 -9.45
CA THR A 160 -1.80 9.44 -9.14
C THR A 160 -1.96 9.24 -7.63
N LEU A 161 -0.87 9.21 -6.86
CA LEU A 161 -0.93 9.13 -5.39
C LEU A 161 -1.50 10.40 -4.74
N ALA A 162 -1.03 11.58 -5.15
CA ALA A 162 -1.51 12.86 -4.63
C ALA A 162 -2.99 13.09 -4.92
N SER A 163 -3.45 12.76 -6.13
CA SER A 163 -4.87 12.84 -6.50
C SER A 163 -5.72 11.86 -5.69
N ALA A 164 -5.24 10.64 -5.45
CA ALA A 164 -5.95 9.66 -4.61
C ALA A 164 -6.06 10.12 -3.16
N LEU A 165 -4.98 10.70 -2.60
CA LEU A 165 -4.96 11.26 -1.25
C LEU A 165 -5.95 12.43 -1.12
N LEU A 166 -5.89 13.41 -2.02
CA LEU A 166 -6.79 14.57 -2.03
C LEU A 166 -8.25 14.17 -2.26
N ALA A 167 -8.52 13.21 -3.14
CA ALA A 167 -9.87 12.69 -3.35
C ALA A 167 -10.45 12.05 -2.07
N ARG A 168 -9.64 11.34 -1.28
CA ARG A 168 -10.08 10.81 0.02
C ARG A 168 -10.37 11.90 1.04
N ILE A 169 -9.53 12.94 1.09
CA ILE A 169 -9.77 14.11 1.94
C ILE A 169 -11.09 14.78 1.56
N ALA A 170 -11.30 15.08 0.27
CA ALA A 170 -12.55 15.65 -0.24
C ALA A 170 -13.77 14.79 0.12
N ARG A 171 -13.66 13.46 0.04
CA ARG A 171 -14.73 12.57 0.50
C ARG A 171 -15.03 12.71 1.98
N HIS A 172 -14.01 12.78 2.85
CA HIS A 172 -14.23 12.97 4.28
C HIS A 172 -14.92 14.31 4.58
N GLN A 173 -14.69 15.31 3.74
CA GLN A 173 -15.37 16.60 3.76
C GLN A 173 -16.76 16.57 3.10
N VAL A 174 -17.16 15.44 2.50
CA VAL A 174 -18.43 15.24 1.77
C VAL A 174 -18.54 16.17 0.54
N ASP A 175 -17.42 16.53 -0.06
CA ASP A 175 -17.34 17.34 -1.29
C ASP A 175 -17.10 16.44 -2.51
N LEU A 176 -18.20 16.02 -3.15
CA LEU A 176 -18.15 15.11 -4.30
C LEU A 176 -17.62 15.77 -5.58
N ASP A 177 -17.79 17.09 -5.73
CA ASP A 177 -17.32 17.82 -6.92
C ASP A 177 -15.81 17.98 -6.84
N LEU A 178 -15.29 18.32 -5.66
CA LEU A 178 -13.86 18.37 -5.40
C LEU A 178 -13.21 16.99 -5.50
N GLU A 179 -13.86 15.95 -4.97
CA GLU A 179 -13.42 14.56 -5.15
C GLU A 179 -13.27 14.22 -6.64
N GLN A 180 -14.30 14.45 -7.45
CA GLN A 180 -14.28 14.18 -8.89
C GLN A 180 -13.20 15.00 -9.62
N SER A 181 -13.00 16.25 -9.23
CA SER A 181 -11.95 17.12 -9.78
C SER A 181 -10.55 16.55 -9.53
N HIS A 182 -10.26 16.10 -8.31
CA HIS A 182 -8.98 15.46 -7.99
C HIS A 182 -8.78 14.15 -8.75
N LEU A 183 -9.82 13.30 -8.82
CA LEU A 183 -9.76 12.05 -9.56
C LEU A 183 -9.52 12.28 -11.07
N ALA A 184 -10.16 13.28 -11.66
CA ALA A 184 -9.95 13.64 -13.05
C ALA A 184 -8.51 14.10 -13.32
N ARG A 185 -7.91 14.89 -12.42
CA ARG A 185 -6.49 15.29 -12.53
C ARG A 185 -5.52 14.12 -12.42
N GLY A 186 -5.88 13.09 -11.64
CA GLY A 186 -5.09 11.87 -11.50
C GLY A 186 -5.24 10.87 -12.65
N GLY A 187 -6.08 11.16 -13.66
CA GLY A 187 -6.37 10.23 -14.75
C GLY A 187 -7.19 9.01 -14.32
N TRP A 188 -7.90 9.07 -13.19
CA TRP A 188 -8.65 7.93 -12.65
C TRP A 188 -9.90 7.64 -13.48
N LEU A 189 -10.08 6.37 -13.83
CA LEU A 189 -11.25 5.89 -14.54
C LEU A 189 -12.38 5.60 -13.54
N THR A 190 -13.35 6.51 -13.45
CA THR A 190 -14.41 6.47 -12.43
C THR A 190 -15.75 5.94 -12.93
N GLN A 191 -15.94 5.81 -14.25
CA GLN A 191 -17.19 5.33 -14.84
C GLN A 191 -16.95 4.08 -15.67
N TRP A 192 -17.73 3.05 -15.38
CA TRP A 192 -17.57 1.73 -15.97
C TRP A 192 -18.91 1.23 -16.46
N ARG A 193 -18.86 0.49 -17.56
CA ARG A 193 -19.95 -0.38 -17.97
C ARG A 193 -19.53 -1.80 -17.59
N ALA A 194 -20.45 -2.58 -17.04
CA ALA A 194 -20.13 -3.88 -16.50
C ALA A 194 -21.15 -4.94 -16.92
N ILE A 195 -20.66 -6.17 -17.11
CA ILE A 195 -21.46 -7.34 -17.43
C ILE A 195 -20.95 -8.54 -16.63
N GLY A 196 -21.88 -9.28 -16.02
CA GLY A 196 -21.60 -10.50 -15.28
C GLY A 196 -22.64 -10.80 -14.21
N PRO A 197 -22.52 -11.93 -13.51
CA PRO A 197 -21.47 -12.95 -13.72
C PRO A 197 -21.69 -13.71 -15.04
N LEU A 198 -20.61 -13.91 -15.80
CA LEU A 198 -20.58 -14.57 -17.12
C LEU A 198 -20.30 -16.08 -17.01
N ALA A 199 -19.58 -16.46 -15.97
CA ALA A 199 -19.11 -17.81 -15.69
C ALA A 199 -19.00 -17.97 -14.15
N PRO A 200 -18.96 -19.21 -13.61
CA PRO A 200 -18.63 -19.40 -12.20
C PRO A 200 -17.22 -18.90 -11.88
N MET A 201 -16.86 -18.86 -10.59
CA MET A 201 -15.49 -18.56 -10.17
C MET A 201 -14.54 -19.71 -10.53
N ASP A 202 -14.22 -19.82 -11.82
CA ASP A 202 -13.34 -20.83 -12.38
C ASP A 202 -12.11 -20.17 -13.03
N ARG A 203 -10.93 -20.71 -12.73
CA ARG A 203 -9.65 -20.20 -13.25
C ARG A 203 -9.53 -20.44 -14.75
N GLY A 204 -10.06 -21.56 -15.26
CA GLY A 204 -10.07 -21.84 -16.69
C GLY A 204 -10.85 -20.80 -17.47
N ALA A 205 -12.04 -20.44 -16.98
CA ALA A 205 -12.87 -19.38 -17.55
C ALA A 205 -12.23 -17.98 -17.46
N PHE A 206 -11.41 -17.71 -16.43
CA PHE A 206 -10.65 -16.47 -16.31
C PHE A 206 -9.46 -16.38 -17.27
N LEU A 207 -8.77 -17.50 -17.50
CA LEU A 207 -7.64 -17.59 -18.42
C LEU A 207 -8.10 -17.62 -19.89
N ALA A 208 -9.29 -18.15 -20.16
CA ALA A 208 -9.98 -17.96 -21.43
C ALA A 208 -10.37 -16.48 -21.55
N ASP A 209 -9.66 -15.75 -22.41
CA ASP A 209 -9.89 -14.33 -22.59
C ASP A 209 -11.31 -14.09 -23.12
N SER A 210 -12.10 -13.32 -22.37
CA SER A 210 -13.53 -13.19 -22.65
C SER A 210 -13.77 -12.42 -23.95
N ARG A 211 -14.63 -12.93 -24.85
CA ARG A 211 -15.00 -12.21 -26.09
C ARG A 211 -15.46 -10.78 -25.84
N TYR A 212 -16.08 -10.55 -24.66
CA TYR A 212 -16.55 -9.23 -24.23
C TYR A 212 -15.39 -8.31 -23.87
N ALA A 213 -14.30 -8.84 -23.30
CA ALA A 213 -13.09 -8.07 -23.04
C ALA A 213 -12.35 -7.72 -24.33
N GLN A 214 -12.38 -8.60 -25.33
CA GLN A 214 -11.68 -8.39 -26.61
C GLN A 214 -12.40 -7.41 -27.55
N SER A 215 -13.69 -7.59 -27.78
CA SER A 215 -14.41 -6.88 -28.85
C SER A 215 -15.31 -5.74 -28.37
N GLY A 216 -15.72 -5.75 -27.10
CA GLY A 216 -16.76 -4.82 -26.61
C GLY A 216 -18.13 -5.06 -27.23
N ASP A 217 -18.29 -6.10 -28.07
CA ASP A 217 -19.55 -6.47 -28.69
C ASP A 217 -20.44 -7.19 -27.68
N TRP A 218 -21.49 -6.47 -27.26
CA TRP A 218 -22.47 -6.93 -26.27
C TRP A 218 -23.81 -7.26 -26.92
N SER A 219 -23.85 -7.37 -28.26
CA SER A 219 -25.05 -7.70 -29.04
C SER A 219 -25.63 -9.06 -28.66
N MET A 220 -24.78 -10.02 -28.31
CA MET A 220 -25.18 -11.33 -27.82
C MET A 220 -24.87 -11.46 -26.32
N LEU A 221 -25.88 -11.25 -25.48
CA LEU A 221 -25.76 -11.42 -24.04
C LEU A 221 -25.77 -12.91 -23.67
N PRO A 222 -24.84 -13.39 -22.85
CA PRO A 222 -24.83 -14.80 -22.45
C PRO A 222 -25.92 -15.04 -21.41
N SER A 223 -26.34 -16.29 -21.28
CA SER A 223 -27.14 -16.73 -20.14
C SER A 223 -26.24 -17.33 -19.06
N PHE A 224 -26.48 -16.98 -17.81
CA PHE A 224 -25.82 -17.59 -16.66
C PHE A 224 -26.89 -18.03 -15.66
N ARG A 225 -26.79 -19.29 -15.19
CA ARG A 225 -27.79 -19.92 -14.30
C ARG A 225 -29.24 -19.77 -14.80
N GLY A 226 -29.44 -19.91 -16.10
CA GLY A 226 -30.77 -19.85 -16.73
C GLY A 226 -31.34 -18.43 -16.90
N ALA A 227 -30.60 -17.37 -16.53
CA ALA A 227 -31.04 -15.99 -16.71
C ALA A 227 -30.10 -15.23 -17.68
N PRO A 228 -30.63 -14.33 -18.54
CA PRO A 228 -29.80 -13.48 -19.37
C PRO A 228 -29.02 -12.48 -18.51
N VAL A 229 -27.71 -12.41 -18.71
CA VAL A 229 -26.84 -11.45 -18.02
C VAL A 229 -27.08 -10.05 -18.59
N ARG A 230 -27.28 -9.05 -17.73
CA ARG A 230 -27.62 -7.69 -18.15
C ARG A 230 -26.45 -6.71 -17.97
N PRO A 231 -26.11 -5.92 -18.99
CA PRO A 231 -25.26 -4.73 -18.89
C PRO A 231 -25.73 -3.77 -17.80
N ARG A 232 -24.79 -3.18 -17.07
CA ARG A 232 -25.05 -2.16 -16.05
C ARG A 232 -23.99 -1.08 -16.11
N VAL A 233 -24.35 0.12 -15.65
CA VAL A 233 -23.37 1.18 -15.38
C VAL A 233 -22.98 1.08 -13.92
N VAL A 234 -21.67 1.16 -13.66
CA VAL A 234 -21.08 1.15 -12.33
C VAL A 234 -20.19 2.38 -12.20
N TYR A 235 -20.28 3.03 -11.05
CA TYR A 235 -19.43 4.15 -10.68
C TYR A 235 -18.42 3.66 -9.66
N ALA A 236 -17.19 4.16 -9.76
CA ALA A 236 -16.15 3.87 -8.79
C ALA A 236 -16.47 4.58 -7.47
N GLU A 237 -16.54 3.82 -6.38
CA GLU A 237 -16.61 4.34 -5.01
C GLU A 237 -15.21 4.33 -4.43
N GLY A 238 -14.66 5.44 -3.96
CA GLY A 238 -13.26 5.38 -3.53
C GLY A 238 -12.33 5.14 -4.69
N HIS A 239 -12.61 5.68 -5.88
CA HIS A 239 -11.89 5.40 -7.14
C HIS A 239 -11.76 3.88 -7.43
N ARG A 240 -12.48 3.05 -6.67
CA ARG A 240 -12.47 1.60 -6.72
C ARG A 240 -13.83 1.12 -7.19
N VAL A 241 -13.84 0.20 -8.12
CA VAL A 241 -15.07 -0.39 -8.63
C VAL A 241 -15.30 -1.71 -7.92
N ALA A 242 -16.29 -1.77 -7.04
CA ALA A 242 -16.73 -3.02 -6.43
C ALA A 242 -17.60 -3.82 -7.41
N SER A 243 -17.41 -5.13 -7.48
CA SER A 243 -18.20 -6.01 -8.35
C SER A 243 -19.60 -6.35 -7.79
N ALA A 244 -20.26 -5.42 -7.09
CA ALA A 244 -21.55 -5.61 -6.40
C ALA A 244 -22.78 -5.90 -7.33
N LEU A 245 -22.53 -6.40 -8.54
CA LEU A 245 -23.49 -6.63 -9.60
C LEU A 245 -24.19 -7.97 -9.41
N GLY A 246 -25.18 -7.97 -8.52
CA GLY A 246 -25.92 -9.16 -8.13
C GLY A 246 -25.05 -10.04 -7.24
N ASN A 247 -25.57 -10.46 -6.09
CA ASN A 247 -24.81 -11.11 -5.00
C ASN A 247 -24.09 -12.44 -5.36
N ALA A 248 -24.04 -12.85 -6.63
CA ALA A 248 -23.50 -14.11 -7.08
C ALA A 248 -22.02 -13.99 -7.50
N PRO A 249 -21.09 -14.69 -6.83
CA PRO A 249 -19.69 -14.72 -7.25
C PRO A 249 -19.52 -15.31 -8.65
N GLY A 250 -18.57 -14.80 -9.44
CA GLY A 250 -18.31 -15.27 -10.80
C GLY A 250 -17.34 -14.39 -11.59
N LEU A 251 -17.28 -14.61 -12.90
CA LEU A 251 -16.48 -13.84 -13.85
C LEU A 251 -17.22 -12.58 -14.31
N TYR A 252 -16.62 -11.41 -14.15
CA TYR A 252 -17.17 -10.14 -14.60
C TYR A 252 -16.25 -9.47 -15.61
N VAL A 253 -16.84 -8.71 -16.53
CA VAL A 253 -16.10 -7.82 -17.43
C VAL A 253 -16.59 -6.41 -17.23
N PHE A 254 -15.66 -5.51 -16.96
CA PHE A 254 -15.87 -4.06 -16.88
C PHE A 254 -15.19 -3.44 -18.09
N ASP A 255 -15.83 -2.48 -18.76
CA ASP A 255 -15.19 -1.69 -19.79
C ASP A 255 -15.47 -0.20 -19.66
N ALA A 256 -14.52 0.59 -20.12
CA ALA A 256 -14.56 2.04 -20.19
C ALA A 256 -13.82 2.50 -21.46
N TYR A 257 -14.13 3.72 -21.90
CA TYR A 257 -13.47 4.35 -23.04
C TYR A 257 -12.74 5.60 -22.56
N PHE A 258 -11.61 5.91 -23.16
CA PHE A 258 -10.84 7.13 -22.89
C PHE A 258 -10.26 7.67 -24.18
N GLU A 259 -10.00 8.98 -24.23
CA GLU A 259 -9.46 9.65 -25.40
C GLU A 259 -7.99 10.02 -25.18
N VAL A 260 -7.15 9.71 -26.15
CA VAL A 260 -5.74 10.12 -26.19
C VAL A 260 -5.63 11.27 -27.20
N SER A 261 -5.18 12.43 -26.75
CA SER A 261 -4.95 13.59 -27.62
C SER A 261 -3.71 13.38 -28.50
N GLU A 262 -3.58 14.18 -29.57
CA GLU A 262 -2.36 14.18 -30.39
C GLU A 262 -1.10 14.47 -29.59
N GLU A 263 -1.19 15.40 -28.63
CA GLU A 263 -0.10 15.74 -27.72
C GLU A 263 0.28 14.57 -26.81
N ALA A 264 -0.71 13.95 -26.15
CA ALA A 264 -0.48 12.80 -25.26
C ALA A 264 0.04 11.56 -26.01
N ALA A 265 -0.30 11.40 -27.28
CA ALA A 265 0.19 10.29 -28.11
C ALA A 265 1.67 10.39 -28.49
N THR A 266 2.30 11.55 -28.29
CA THR A 266 3.72 11.76 -28.63
C THR A 266 4.69 11.15 -27.63
N GLU A 267 4.21 10.82 -26.42
CA GLU A 267 5.00 10.25 -25.34
C GLU A 267 4.40 8.93 -24.82
N PRO A 268 5.19 8.08 -24.12
CA PRO A 268 4.64 6.92 -23.44
C PRO A 268 3.63 7.33 -22.37
N LEU A 269 2.46 6.70 -22.40
CA LEU A 269 1.45 6.80 -21.36
C LEU A 269 1.77 5.81 -20.23
N MET A 270 1.33 6.11 -19.03
CA MET A 270 1.44 5.24 -17.87
C MET A 270 0.05 4.78 -17.44
N LEU A 271 -0.17 3.46 -17.45
CA LEU A 271 -1.33 2.83 -16.84
C LEU A 271 -0.94 2.37 -15.44
N GLU A 272 -1.57 2.94 -14.42
CA GLU A 272 -1.50 2.46 -13.05
C GLU A 272 -2.74 1.62 -12.72
N ALA A 273 -2.51 0.37 -12.32
CA ALA A 273 -3.55 -0.57 -11.98
C ALA A 273 -3.42 -1.09 -10.55
N HIS A 274 -4.48 -0.94 -9.76
CA HIS A 274 -4.62 -1.54 -8.44
C HIS A 274 -5.66 -2.67 -8.51
N LEU A 275 -5.17 -3.92 -8.46
CA LEU A 275 -5.91 -5.15 -8.72
C LEU A 275 -5.85 -6.05 -7.46
N PRO A 276 -6.67 -5.84 -6.42
CA PRO A 276 -6.64 -6.67 -5.21
C PRO A 276 -7.22 -8.10 -5.38
N ALA A 277 -7.97 -8.37 -6.46
CA ALA A 277 -8.44 -9.71 -6.83
C ALA A 277 -7.83 -10.19 -8.15
N SER A 278 -8.16 -11.42 -8.57
CA SER A 278 -7.70 -11.95 -9.85
C SER A 278 -8.33 -11.14 -10.99
N ALA A 279 -7.50 -10.41 -11.73
CA ALA A 279 -7.94 -9.46 -12.74
C ALA A 279 -7.02 -9.48 -13.96
N ARG A 280 -7.57 -9.19 -15.13
CA ARG A 280 -6.83 -8.97 -16.38
C ARG A 280 -7.26 -7.64 -16.96
N VAL A 281 -6.29 -6.79 -17.26
CA VAL A 281 -6.50 -5.49 -17.88
C VAL A 281 -6.09 -5.60 -19.34
N SER A 282 -7.00 -5.29 -20.25
CA SER A 282 -6.77 -5.22 -21.69
C SER A 282 -7.10 -3.85 -22.23
N VAL A 283 -6.33 -3.36 -23.20
CA VAL A 283 -6.60 -2.13 -23.94
C VAL A 283 -6.68 -2.48 -25.42
N ASP A 284 -7.74 -2.05 -26.09
CA ASP A 284 -8.02 -2.30 -27.52
C ASP A 284 -7.91 -3.79 -27.90
N GLY A 285 -8.34 -4.67 -26.99
CA GLY A 285 -8.30 -6.12 -27.14
C GLY A 285 -6.93 -6.78 -26.87
N GLY A 286 -5.88 -6.00 -26.62
CA GLY A 286 -4.57 -6.50 -26.20
C GLY A 286 -4.44 -6.59 -24.68
N LEU A 287 -3.94 -7.72 -24.15
CA LEU A 287 -3.63 -7.86 -22.73
C LEU A 287 -2.47 -6.94 -22.35
N VAL A 288 -2.68 -6.09 -21.34
CA VAL A 288 -1.68 -5.15 -20.81
C VAL A 288 -1.04 -5.69 -19.55
N THR A 289 -1.85 -6.09 -18.57
CA THR A 289 -1.40 -6.68 -17.30
C THR A 289 -2.41 -7.66 -16.76
N ALA A 290 -1.96 -8.61 -15.95
CA ALA A 290 -2.80 -9.57 -15.29
C ALA A 290 -2.28 -9.87 -13.89
N ARG A 291 -3.21 -10.10 -12.98
CA ARG A 291 -2.96 -10.64 -11.65
C ARG A 291 -3.82 -11.88 -11.47
N ASP A 292 -3.19 -12.98 -11.10
CA ASP A 292 -3.87 -14.18 -10.67
C ASP A 292 -3.67 -14.32 -9.16
N ALA A 293 -4.73 -14.44 -8.37
CA ALA A 293 -4.59 -14.58 -6.91
C ALA A 293 -3.84 -15.87 -6.52
N ALA A 294 -3.77 -16.87 -7.40
CA ALA A 294 -2.90 -18.03 -7.21
C ALA A 294 -1.41 -17.67 -7.34
N ASP A 295 -1.10 -16.58 -8.06
CA ASP A 295 0.23 -16.00 -8.17
C ASP A 295 0.45 -14.98 -7.04
N ARG A 296 0.90 -15.49 -5.89
CA ARG A 296 1.14 -14.70 -4.68
C ARG A 296 2.20 -13.59 -4.86
N ARG A 297 2.98 -13.64 -5.94
CA ARG A 297 4.06 -12.69 -6.25
C ARG A 297 3.61 -11.48 -7.07
N ALA A 298 2.39 -11.51 -7.61
CA ALA A 298 1.90 -10.40 -8.42
C ALA A 298 1.39 -9.27 -7.53
N ALA A 299 2.12 -8.14 -7.54
CA ALA A 299 1.77 -6.93 -6.80
C ALA A 299 0.34 -6.47 -7.10
N ARG A 300 -0.36 -5.92 -6.10
CA ARG A 300 -1.70 -5.34 -6.33
C ARG A 300 -1.61 -4.12 -7.20
N ARG A 301 -0.62 -3.25 -6.93
CA ARG A 301 -0.33 -2.07 -7.72
C ARG A 301 0.69 -2.42 -8.79
N THR A 302 0.35 -2.17 -10.05
CA THR A 302 1.26 -2.32 -11.19
C THR A 302 1.22 -1.04 -12.02
N GLN A 303 2.38 -0.60 -12.50
CA GLN A 303 2.50 0.50 -13.43
C GLN A 303 3.01 -0.07 -14.75
N VAL A 304 2.36 0.28 -15.86
CA VAL A 304 2.66 -0.28 -17.17
C VAL A 304 2.74 0.84 -18.20
N PRO A 305 3.89 1.01 -18.88
CA PRO A 305 4.03 1.98 -19.94
C PRO A 305 3.32 1.47 -21.21
N LEU A 306 2.49 2.33 -21.78
CA LEU A 306 1.70 2.09 -22.98
C LEU A 306 2.12 3.06 -24.08
N ARG A 307 2.17 2.56 -25.33
CA ARG A 307 2.17 3.44 -26.51
C ARG A 307 0.86 3.27 -27.25
N LEU A 308 0.07 4.34 -27.24
CA LEU A 308 -1.22 4.47 -27.92
C LEU A 308 -1.12 5.60 -28.96
N GLY A 309 -1.80 5.43 -30.08
CA GLY A 309 -1.98 6.53 -31.04
C GLY A 309 -3.02 7.54 -30.53
N PRO A 310 -3.24 8.67 -31.23
CA PRO A 310 -4.34 9.56 -30.89
C PRO A 310 -5.69 8.91 -31.23
N GLY A 311 -6.72 9.24 -30.45
CA GLY A 311 -8.10 8.82 -30.67
C GLY A 311 -8.76 8.17 -29.44
N TRP A 312 -9.89 7.51 -29.68
CA TRP A 312 -10.65 6.84 -28.63
C TRP A 312 -10.15 5.41 -28.44
N HIS A 313 -9.86 5.05 -27.21
CA HIS A 313 -9.38 3.74 -26.80
C HIS A 313 -10.38 3.08 -25.87
N ARG A 314 -10.38 1.75 -25.86
CA ARG A 314 -11.21 0.95 -24.98
C ARG A 314 -10.32 0.21 -24.00
N VAL A 315 -10.59 0.36 -22.70
CA VAL A 315 -10.01 -0.47 -21.65
C VAL A 315 -11.06 -1.41 -21.10
N ALA A 316 -10.66 -2.66 -20.86
CA ALA A 316 -11.50 -3.65 -20.20
C ALA A 316 -10.75 -4.33 -19.06
N VAL A 317 -11.47 -4.59 -17.97
CA VAL A 317 -11.01 -5.38 -16.82
C VAL A 317 -11.87 -6.62 -16.73
N THR A 318 -11.25 -7.79 -16.91
CA THR A 318 -11.86 -9.07 -16.60
C THR A 318 -11.50 -9.42 -15.16
N LEU A 319 -12.50 -9.59 -14.30
CA LEU A 319 -12.34 -9.79 -12.86
C LEU A 319 -13.00 -11.11 -12.45
N LEU A 320 -12.24 -12.01 -11.82
CA LEU A 320 -12.81 -13.17 -11.14
C LEU A 320 -13.17 -12.76 -9.71
N SER A 321 -14.47 -12.58 -9.44
CA SER A 321 -14.92 -11.77 -8.32
C SER A 321 -15.97 -12.43 -7.44
N GLY A 322 -15.85 -12.23 -6.12
CA GLY A 322 -16.92 -12.26 -5.14
C GLY A 322 -17.55 -10.87 -4.90
N SER A 323 -18.52 -10.80 -3.98
CA SER A 323 -19.34 -9.58 -3.76
C SER A 323 -18.59 -8.36 -3.20
N ARG A 324 -17.30 -8.50 -2.84
CA ARG A 324 -16.49 -7.45 -2.20
C ARG A 324 -15.19 -7.12 -2.93
N ASP A 325 -14.89 -7.78 -4.04
CA ASP A 325 -13.64 -7.45 -4.74
C ASP A 325 -13.77 -6.13 -5.48
N THR A 326 -12.65 -5.41 -5.49
CA THR A 326 -12.54 -4.08 -6.10
C THR A 326 -11.41 -4.02 -7.10
N PHE A 327 -11.39 -3.01 -7.97
CA PHE A 327 -10.21 -2.63 -8.74
C PHE A 327 -10.18 -1.12 -8.98
N ALA A 328 -9.01 -0.56 -9.28
CA ALA A 328 -8.88 0.84 -9.68
C ALA A 328 -7.86 0.97 -10.82
N LEU A 329 -8.13 1.85 -11.77
CA LEU A 329 -7.25 2.14 -12.91
C LEU A 329 -7.10 3.65 -13.09
N ALA A 330 -5.87 4.09 -13.31
CA ALA A 330 -5.54 5.44 -13.73
C ALA A 330 -4.66 5.40 -14.98
N ILE A 331 -4.87 6.34 -15.89
CA ILE A 331 -4.06 6.50 -17.10
C ILE A 331 -3.60 7.95 -17.19
N THR A 332 -2.29 8.15 -17.23
CA THR A 332 -1.67 9.47 -17.30
C THR A 332 -0.56 9.45 -18.34
N THR A 333 -0.03 10.61 -18.72
CA THR A 333 1.25 10.68 -19.40
C THR A 333 2.39 10.45 -18.41
N ARG A 334 3.63 10.32 -18.89
CA ARG A 334 4.80 10.19 -18.00
C ARG A 334 4.92 11.36 -17.00
N LEU A 335 4.54 12.55 -17.43
CA LEU A 335 4.50 13.76 -16.61
C LEU A 335 3.16 13.90 -15.85
N GLY A 336 2.47 12.78 -15.63
CA GLY A 336 1.26 12.69 -14.83
C GLY A 336 0.08 13.49 -15.34
N GLN A 337 0.14 14.02 -16.56
CA GLN A 337 -1.01 14.69 -17.16
C GLN A 337 -2.10 13.65 -17.42
N PRO A 338 -3.36 13.91 -17.05
CA PRO A 338 -4.43 12.96 -17.31
C PRO A 338 -4.62 12.81 -18.82
N VAL A 339 -4.79 11.58 -19.30
CA VAL A 339 -5.37 11.38 -20.63
C VAL A 339 -6.82 11.88 -20.63
N GLY A 340 -7.38 12.16 -21.80
CA GLY A 340 -8.66 12.84 -21.98
C GLY A 340 -9.87 12.16 -21.32
N ARG A 341 -11.09 12.64 -21.64
CA ARG A 341 -12.31 12.23 -20.93
C ARG A 341 -12.52 10.72 -20.96
N ALA A 342 -12.59 10.11 -19.77
CA ALA A 342 -13.07 8.74 -19.60
C ALA A 342 -14.60 8.71 -19.61
N SER A 343 -15.20 7.79 -20.37
CA SER A 343 -16.64 7.63 -20.50
C SER A 343 -17.04 6.16 -20.47
N LYS A 344 -18.14 5.87 -19.76
CA LYS A 344 -18.81 4.55 -19.76
C LYS A 344 -19.48 4.20 -21.09
N SER A 345 -19.85 5.22 -21.85
CA SER A 345 -20.45 5.12 -23.18
C SER A 345 -19.35 5.32 -24.19
N GLY A 346 -19.30 4.48 -25.23
CA GLY A 346 -18.39 4.68 -26.36
C GLY A 346 -18.53 6.09 -26.94
N PRO A 347 -17.54 6.55 -27.71
CA PRO A 347 -17.57 7.89 -28.29
C PRO A 347 -18.89 8.18 -29.01
N LEU A 348 -19.46 9.36 -28.77
CA LEU A 348 -20.61 9.85 -29.55
C LEU A 348 -20.20 10.16 -31.00
N VAL A 349 -18.91 10.47 -31.22
CA VAL A 349 -18.30 10.77 -32.52
C VAL A 349 -16.92 10.12 -32.58
N GLY A 350 -16.63 9.40 -33.67
CA GLY A 350 -15.39 8.64 -33.85
C GLY A 350 -15.56 7.14 -33.61
N THR A 351 -14.64 6.33 -34.13
CA THR A 351 -14.60 4.89 -33.86
C THR A 351 -13.45 4.59 -32.91
N PRO A 352 -13.64 3.73 -31.90
CA PRO A 352 -12.54 3.28 -31.07
C PRO A 352 -11.44 2.63 -31.91
N VAL A 353 -10.19 2.92 -31.55
CA VAL A 353 -9.01 2.24 -32.07
C VAL A 353 -9.12 0.76 -31.69
N THR A 354 -8.85 -0.12 -32.66
CA THR A 354 -8.91 -1.58 -32.49
C THR A 354 -7.53 -2.22 -32.49
N ARG A 355 -6.48 -1.41 -32.58
CA ARG A 355 -5.09 -1.87 -32.59
C ARG A 355 -4.60 -2.01 -31.15
N PRO A 356 -4.14 -3.20 -30.73
CA PRO A 356 -3.53 -3.38 -29.41
C PRO A 356 -2.38 -2.39 -29.14
N PRO A 357 -2.23 -1.88 -27.91
CA PRO A 357 -1.09 -1.05 -27.54
C PRO A 357 0.23 -1.80 -27.70
N ALA A 358 1.30 -1.07 -27.99
CA ALA A 358 2.62 -1.58 -27.67
C ALA A 358 2.85 -1.42 -26.17
N VAL A 359 3.01 -2.54 -25.46
CA VAL A 359 3.32 -2.57 -24.03
C VAL A 359 4.84 -2.57 -23.88
N GLY A 360 5.38 -1.55 -23.22
CA GLY A 360 6.81 -1.48 -22.95
C GLY A 360 7.20 -2.41 -21.79
N SER A 361 8.36 -3.04 -21.87
CA SER A 361 8.99 -3.74 -20.73
C SER A 361 9.62 -2.78 -19.72
N ASP A 362 9.67 -1.49 -20.03
CA ASP A 362 10.43 -0.46 -19.29
C ASP A 362 9.75 0.05 -18.01
N ALA A 363 8.79 -0.70 -17.47
CA ALA A 363 7.94 -0.34 -16.33
C ALA A 363 8.67 -0.03 -15.00
N MET A 364 10.00 -0.13 -14.98
CA MET A 364 10.83 0.29 -13.86
C MET A 364 12.03 1.17 -14.25
N SER A 365 12.30 1.34 -15.55
CA SER A 365 13.57 1.90 -16.05
C SER A 365 13.58 3.43 -16.08
N ALA A 366 12.44 4.06 -16.38
CA ALA A 366 12.44 5.50 -16.67
C ALA A 366 12.37 6.40 -15.43
N GLU A 367 11.86 5.89 -14.30
CA GLU A 367 11.82 6.58 -12.98
C GLU A 367 12.72 5.89 -11.94
N GLY A 368 13.60 5.00 -12.39
CA GLY A 368 14.26 3.97 -11.56
C GLY A 368 15.01 4.49 -10.33
N ASP A 369 15.46 5.75 -10.33
CA ASP A 369 16.16 6.37 -9.20
C ASP A 369 15.32 7.42 -8.45
N ALA A 370 14.25 7.95 -9.06
CA ALA A 370 13.44 9.04 -8.51
C ALA A 370 12.11 8.60 -7.87
N SER A 371 11.83 7.29 -7.91
CA SER A 371 10.63 6.68 -7.31
C SER A 371 10.88 6.13 -5.91
N ALA A 372 9.82 5.87 -5.15
CA ALA A 372 9.88 5.22 -3.84
C ALA A 372 10.59 3.85 -3.91
N LEU A 373 10.31 3.05 -4.95
CA LEU A 373 10.96 1.76 -5.16
C LEU A 373 12.44 1.92 -5.57
N GLY A 374 12.75 2.97 -6.33
CA GLY A 374 14.11 3.37 -6.65
C GLY A 374 14.94 3.70 -5.42
N LEU A 375 14.40 4.52 -4.53
CA LEU A 375 15.01 4.84 -3.24
C LEU A 375 15.22 3.59 -2.39
N VAL A 376 14.21 2.73 -2.25
CA VAL A 376 14.35 1.45 -1.52
C VAL A 376 15.50 0.64 -2.11
N ARG A 377 15.57 0.50 -3.44
CA ARG A 377 16.66 -0.21 -4.12
C ARG A 377 18.02 0.43 -3.81
N GLN A 378 18.15 1.73 -3.98
CA GLN A 378 19.39 2.47 -3.70
C GLN A 378 19.85 2.26 -2.25
N LEU A 379 18.94 2.40 -1.28
CA LEU A 379 19.24 2.19 0.13
C LEU A 379 19.63 0.73 0.41
N THR A 380 18.95 -0.25 -0.19
CA THR A 380 19.26 -1.68 0.00
C THR A 380 20.62 -2.08 -0.57
N GLN A 381 21.13 -1.33 -1.57
CA GLN A 381 22.42 -1.55 -2.20
C GLN A 381 23.56 -0.80 -1.50
N ALA A 382 23.25 0.26 -0.72
CA ALA A 382 24.23 1.01 0.06
C ALA A 382 24.50 0.30 1.41
N PRO A 383 25.71 -0.26 1.66
CA PRO A 383 25.96 -1.12 2.82
C PRO A 383 25.54 -0.50 4.17
N ASN A 384 25.79 0.79 4.36
CA ASN A 384 25.51 1.48 5.61
C ASN A 384 24.05 1.93 5.78
N HIS A 385 23.22 1.77 4.74
CA HIS A 385 21.78 2.05 4.77
C HIS A 385 20.94 0.81 4.47
N ALA A 386 21.57 -0.32 4.14
CA ALA A 386 20.91 -1.51 3.63
C ALA A 386 19.83 -2.03 4.59
N ALA A 387 20.09 -1.98 5.90
CA ALA A 387 19.12 -2.39 6.90
C ALA A 387 17.89 -1.47 6.93
N PHE A 388 18.08 -0.15 6.89
CA PHE A 388 16.98 0.81 6.81
C PHE A 388 16.21 0.69 5.48
N GLY A 389 16.91 0.53 4.35
CA GLY A 389 16.28 0.32 3.05
C GLY A 389 15.39 -0.92 3.04
N ARG A 390 15.82 -2.02 3.67
CA ARG A 390 15.02 -3.25 3.82
C ARG A 390 13.85 -3.08 4.79
N LEU A 391 14.05 -2.37 5.90
CA LEU A 391 12.98 -2.02 6.84
C LEU A 391 11.88 -1.23 6.12
N LEU A 392 12.26 -0.15 5.42
CA LEU A 392 11.36 0.71 4.66
C LEU A 392 10.67 -0.08 3.54
N GLY A 393 11.43 -0.84 2.74
CA GLY A 393 10.89 -1.64 1.64
C GLY A 393 9.87 -2.68 2.13
N ALA A 394 10.15 -3.35 3.24
CA ALA A 394 9.22 -4.30 3.85
C ALA A 394 7.95 -3.63 4.38
N ALA A 395 8.08 -2.47 5.05
CA ALA A 395 6.93 -1.71 5.53
C ALA A 395 6.03 -1.24 4.38
N LEU A 396 6.63 -0.70 3.31
CA LEU A 396 5.91 -0.28 2.11
C LEU A 396 5.28 -1.47 1.34
N ALA A 397 5.93 -2.63 1.31
CA ALA A 397 5.36 -3.81 0.66
C ALA A 397 4.15 -4.39 1.43
N LEU A 398 4.13 -4.25 2.76
CA LEU A 398 3.00 -4.63 3.62
C LEU A 398 1.86 -3.61 3.63
N ASP A 399 2.09 -2.43 3.06
CA ASP A 399 1.10 -1.36 2.97
C ASP A 399 -0.17 -1.84 2.23
N PRO A 400 -1.40 -1.51 2.67
CA PRO A 400 -2.62 -1.95 2.00
C PRO A 400 -2.76 -1.54 0.52
N TRP A 401 -2.06 -0.49 0.08
CA TRP A 401 -2.02 -0.03 -1.31
C TRP A 401 -1.14 -0.93 -2.19
N VAL A 402 -0.07 -1.51 -1.62
CA VAL A 402 0.85 -2.42 -2.32
C VAL A 402 0.46 -3.88 -2.06
N ASP A 403 0.35 -4.24 -0.79
CA ASP A 403 -0.02 -5.53 -0.18
C ASP A 403 0.56 -6.72 -0.95
N ASP A 404 1.88 -6.72 -0.99
CA ASP A 404 2.74 -7.73 -1.61
C ASP A 404 3.57 -8.42 -0.50
N PRO A 405 2.99 -9.43 0.18
CA PRO A 405 3.66 -10.14 1.26
C PRO A 405 4.90 -10.92 0.78
N ASP A 406 4.96 -11.31 -0.49
CA ASP A 406 6.13 -12.01 -1.05
C ASP A 406 7.29 -11.04 -1.26
N LEU A 407 7.03 -9.82 -1.73
CA LEU A 407 8.03 -8.75 -1.79
C LEU A 407 8.50 -8.35 -0.39
N ALA A 408 7.57 -8.21 0.56
CA ALA A 408 7.90 -7.94 1.96
C ALA A 408 8.81 -9.05 2.53
N TRP A 409 8.48 -10.32 2.27
CA TRP A 409 9.32 -11.46 2.61
C TRP A 409 10.71 -11.35 1.99
N GLY A 410 10.81 -10.99 0.70
CA GLY A 410 12.08 -10.78 0.01
C GLY A 410 12.97 -9.77 0.72
N PHE A 411 12.42 -8.63 1.15
CA PHE A 411 13.17 -7.64 1.93
C PHE A 411 13.59 -8.17 3.30
N LEU A 412 12.69 -8.88 3.98
CA LEU A 412 12.85 -9.26 5.38
C LEU A 412 13.71 -10.51 5.62
N HIS A 413 13.58 -11.58 4.83
CA HIS A 413 14.12 -12.90 5.18
C HIS A 413 15.63 -12.88 5.41
N GLY A 414 16.37 -12.20 4.53
CA GLY A 414 17.80 -11.99 4.71
C GLY A 414 18.13 -10.96 5.81
N ALA A 415 17.32 -9.90 5.93
CA ALA A 415 17.58 -8.81 6.89
C ALA A 415 17.49 -9.29 8.33
N VAL A 416 16.44 -10.06 8.65
CA VAL A 416 16.21 -10.63 9.98
C VAL A 416 17.26 -11.68 10.32
N ALA A 417 17.76 -12.44 9.33
CA ALA A 417 18.86 -13.36 9.54
C ALA A 417 20.19 -12.63 9.84
N ALA A 418 20.44 -11.50 9.18
CA ALA A 418 21.63 -10.68 9.37
C ALA A 418 21.59 -9.82 10.65
N LEU A 419 20.39 -9.41 11.09
CA LEU A 419 20.16 -8.61 12.29
C LEU A 419 19.04 -9.22 13.15
N PRO A 420 19.27 -10.39 13.77
CA PRO A 420 18.23 -11.12 14.51
C PRO A 420 17.65 -10.33 15.69
N ASP A 421 18.47 -9.46 16.28
CA ASP A 421 18.14 -8.66 17.46
C ASP A 421 17.57 -7.28 17.12
N SER A 422 17.39 -6.94 15.84
CA SER A 422 16.79 -5.67 15.44
C SER A 422 15.31 -5.63 15.82
N ALA A 423 14.96 -4.78 16.78
CA ALA A 423 13.59 -4.59 17.24
C ALA A 423 12.70 -4.03 16.12
N ALA A 424 13.22 -3.12 15.29
CA ALA A 424 12.49 -2.52 14.16
C ALA A 424 12.15 -3.55 13.08
N LEU A 425 13.14 -4.33 12.62
CA LEU A 425 12.90 -5.39 11.63
C LEU A 425 12.02 -6.49 12.21
N GLY A 426 12.20 -6.85 13.49
CA GLY A 426 11.36 -7.82 14.18
C GLY A 426 9.89 -7.38 14.27
N LEU A 427 9.63 -6.09 14.44
CA LEU A 427 8.26 -5.55 14.47
C LEU A 427 7.57 -5.64 13.10
N VAL A 428 8.28 -5.34 12.01
CA VAL A 428 7.77 -5.50 10.65
C VAL A 428 7.59 -6.98 10.29
N TRP A 429 8.49 -7.86 10.76
CA TRP A 429 8.33 -9.30 10.65
C TRP A 429 7.08 -9.82 11.36
N ALA A 430 6.81 -9.35 12.58
CA ALA A 430 5.59 -9.69 13.30
C ALA A 430 4.34 -9.26 12.52
N ALA A 431 4.35 -8.06 11.91
CA ALA A 431 3.27 -7.59 11.04
C ALA A 431 3.05 -8.49 9.82
N TRP A 432 4.14 -8.91 9.17
CA TRP A 432 4.06 -9.86 8.05
C TRP A 432 3.47 -11.20 8.48
N LEU A 433 3.90 -11.74 9.63
CA LEU A 433 3.37 -12.98 10.20
C LEU A 433 1.87 -12.89 10.53
N GLU A 434 1.40 -11.75 11.04
CA GLU A 434 -0.03 -11.49 11.27
C GLU A 434 -0.82 -11.57 9.96
N ARG A 435 -0.34 -10.94 8.88
CA ARG A 435 -0.97 -11.01 7.55
C ARG A 435 -0.93 -12.41 6.94
N ALA A 436 0.04 -13.23 7.33
CA ALA A 436 0.17 -14.61 6.92
C ALA A 436 -0.68 -15.60 7.76
N ASP A 437 -1.58 -15.09 8.62
CA ASP A 437 -2.41 -15.87 9.54
C ASP A 437 -1.60 -16.71 10.55
N LEU A 438 -0.41 -16.24 10.92
CA LEU A 438 0.51 -16.91 11.88
C LEU A 438 0.53 -16.18 13.23
N ALA A 439 -0.64 -15.93 13.82
CA ALA A 439 -0.81 -15.10 15.01
C ALA A 439 0.05 -15.54 16.23
N ALA A 440 0.16 -16.84 16.49
CA ALA A 440 0.98 -17.34 17.60
C ALA A 440 2.49 -17.05 17.38
N THR A 441 2.97 -17.19 16.14
CA THR A 441 4.35 -16.87 15.77
C THR A 441 4.59 -15.37 15.80
N ALA A 442 3.62 -14.57 15.35
CA ALA A 442 3.71 -13.11 15.43
C ALA A 442 3.79 -12.61 16.87
N ARG A 443 3.00 -13.20 17.78
CA ARG A 443 3.08 -12.91 19.22
C ARG A 443 4.44 -13.28 19.81
N ALA A 444 4.98 -14.46 19.48
CA ALA A 444 6.32 -14.85 19.91
C ALA A 444 7.38 -13.87 19.39
N LYS A 445 7.32 -13.47 18.11
CA LYS A 445 8.26 -12.49 17.56
C LYS A 445 8.12 -11.11 18.24
N THR A 446 6.90 -10.68 18.54
CA THR A 446 6.67 -9.42 19.28
C THR A 446 7.25 -9.48 20.70
N GLN A 447 7.25 -10.67 21.33
CA GLN A 447 7.92 -10.88 22.61
C GLN A 447 9.44 -10.74 22.48
N ASP A 448 10.05 -11.30 21.44
CA ASP A 448 11.49 -11.15 21.15
C ASP A 448 11.86 -9.67 20.93
N VAL A 449 11.01 -8.93 20.20
CA VAL A 449 11.18 -7.49 19.99
C VAL A 449 11.18 -6.73 21.31
N LEU A 450 10.28 -7.06 22.23
CA LEU A 450 10.24 -6.46 23.57
C LEU A 450 11.39 -6.90 24.47
N HIS A 451 12.04 -8.03 24.19
CA HIS A 451 13.29 -8.40 24.86
C HIS A 451 14.46 -7.55 24.35
N ALA A 452 14.51 -7.27 23.05
CA ALA A 452 15.54 -6.43 22.44
C ALA A 452 15.37 -4.94 22.75
N ASP A 453 14.13 -4.42 22.75
CA ASP A 453 13.77 -3.06 23.17
C ASP A 453 12.48 -3.07 24.01
N PRO A 454 12.60 -3.14 25.35
CA PRO A 454 11.47 -3.17 26.27
C PRO A 454 10.61 -1.90 26.24
N THR A 455 11.11 -0.82 25.66
CA THR A 455 10.47 0.50 25.67
C THR A 455 9.80 0.82 24.34
N LEU A 456 9.75 -0.11 23.38
CA LEU A 456 9.17 0.13 22.05
C LEU A 456 7.64 0.19 22.12
N PRO A 457 7.01 1.39 21.99
CA PRO A 457 5.59 1.54 22.29
C PRO A 457 4.70 0.79 21.30
N SER A 458 5.08 0.73 20.02
CA SER A 458 4.36 -0.04 18.99
C SER A 458 4.38 -1.56 19.26
N ALA A 459 5.49 -2.10 19.79
CA ALA A 459 5.55 -3.51 20.20
C ALA A 459 4.74 -3.78 21.47
N LEU A 460 4.76 -2.85 22.44
CA LEU A 460 3.95 -2.93 23.65
C LEU A 460 2.46 -2.97 23.32
N LEU A 461 1.98 -2.08 22.44
CA LEU A 461 0.57 -2.07 22.00
C LEU A 461 0.19 -3.32 21.18
N ARG A 462 1.07 -3.78 20.29
CA ARG A 462 0.83 -5.02 19.54
C ARG A 462 0.70 -6.22 20.48
N MET A 463 1.58 -6.35 21.47
CA MET A 463 1.48 -7.39 22.49
C MET A 463 0.21 -7.25 23.31
N ALA A 464 -0.16 -6.02 23.72
CA ALA A 464 -1.39 -5.77 24.46
C ALA A 464 -2.63 -6.25 23.69
N ARG A 465 -2.72 -5.94 22.39
CA ARG A 465 -3.80 -6.42 21.51
C ARG A 465 -3.83 -7.95 21.45
N ALA A 466 -2.66 -8.59 21.30
CA ALA A 466 -2.55 -10.04 21.21
C ALA A 466 -2.88 -10.77 22.53
N THR A 467 -2.75 -10.12 23.69
CA THR A 467 -3.02 -10.73 25.00
C THR A 467 -4.33 -10.30 25.64
N ARG A 468 -5.07 -9.34 25.06
CA ARG A 468 -6.23 -8.68 25.70
C ARG A 468 -7.34 -9.65 26.13
N GLU A 469 -7.57 -10.70 25.34
CA GLU A 469 -8.65 -11.67 25.57
C GLU A 469 -8.27 -12.69 26.65
N GLU A 470 -7.00 -13.11 26.68
CA GLU A 470 -6.49 -14.12 27.61
C GLU A 470 -6.05 -13.54 28.95
N GLN A 471 -5.44 -12.34 28.93
CA GLN A 471 -4.75 -11.71 30.07
C GLN A 471 -5.01 -10.19 30.07
N PRO A 472 -6.24 -9.74 30.41
CA PRO A 472 -6.63 -8.33 30.32
C PRO A 472 -5.81 -7.41 31.22
N GLU A 473 -5.42 -7.85 32.42
CA GLU A 473 -4.57 -7.08 33.34
C GLU A 473 -3.17 -6.84 32.76
N ARG A 474 -2.58 -7.87 32.14
CA ARG A 474 -1.29 -7.75 31.46
C ARG A 474 -1.39 -6.83 30.25
N ALA A 475 -2.46 -6.94 29.46
CA ALA A 475 -2.70 -6.04 28.34
C ALA A 475 -2.80 -4.58 28.81
N LEU A 476 -3.47 -4.32 29.93
CA LEU A 476 -3.54 -2.98 30.52
C LEU A 476 -2.16 -2.48 30.97
N ALA A 477 -1.37 -3.31 31.65
CA ALA A 477 -0.01 -2.94 32.07
C ALA A 477 0.89 -2.59 30.88
N LEU A 478 0.75 -3.31 29.76
CA LEU A 478 1.47 -3.03 28.51
C LEU A 478 1.03 -1.70 27.87
N VAL A 479 -0.27 -1.40 27.88
CA VAL A 479 -0.80 -0.10 27.41
C VAL A 479 -0.28 1.05 28.29
N GLU A 480 -0.26 0.86 29.60
CA GLU A 480 0.28 1.84 30.54
C GLU A 480 1.78 2.07 30.34
N ALA A 481 2.55 1.01 30.15
CA ALA A 481 3.97 1.11 29.80
C ALA A 481 4.16 1.88 28.46
N ALA A 482 3.34 1.59 27.46
CA ALA A 482 3.38 2.30 26.18
C ALA A 482 3.05 3.80 26.37
N ARG A 483 2.08 4.13 27.23
CA ARG A 483 1.69 5.51 27.56
C ARG A 483 2.82 6.28 28.25
N VAL A 484 3.56 5.64 29.17
CA VAL A 484 4.70 6.27 29.85
C VAL A 484 5.80 6.63 28.85
N VAL A 485 6.06 5.77 27.86
CA VAL A 485 7.11 6.02 26.86
C VAL A 485 6.65 6.94 25.73
N ALA A 486 5.37 6.86 25.35
CA ALA A 486 4.78 7.66 24.28
C ALA A 486 3.50 8.37 24.77
N PRO A 487 3.64 9.41 25.62
CA PRO A 487 2.52 10.13 26.22
C PRO A 487 1.76 11.02 25.24
N GLU A 488 2.01 10.93 23.93
CA GLU A 488 1.27 11.63 22.87
C GLU A 488 0.47 10.65 21.99
N ALA A 489 0.70 9.33 22.13
CA ALA A 489 0.20 8.26 21.26
C ALA A 489 -1.26 7.81 21.49
N TRP A 490 -1.93 8.32 22.54
CA TRP A 490 -2.92 7.55 23.29
C TRP A 490 -4.38 7.83 22.96
N ARG A 491 -4.70 8.49 21.84
CA ARG A 491 -6.12 8.81 21.56
C ARG A 491 -6.93 7.55 21.20
N THR A 492 -6.53 6.74 20.23
CA THR A 492 -7.37 5.63 19.73
C THR A 492 -7.30 4.33 20.53
N GLU A 493 -6.13 3.90 20.98
CA GLU A 493 -5.98 2.58 21.64
C GLU A 493 -6.40 2.61 23.12
N ALA A 494 -6.16 3.72 23.82
CA ALA A 494 -6.64 3.90 25.18
C ALA A 494 -8.16 4.02 25.21
N GLU A 495 -8.77 4.71 24.24
CA GLU A 495 -10.23 4.75 24.06
C GLU A 495 -10.81 3.35 23.77
N ALA A 496 -10.17 2.57 22.88
CA ALA A 496 -10.59 1.19 22.61
C ALA A 496 -10.48 0.28 23.84
N MET A 497 -9.43 0.44 24.65
CA MET A 497 -9.25 -0.31 25.89
C MET A 497 -10.13 0.21 27.04
N ASP A 498 -10.49 1.49 27.06
CA ASP A 498 -11.47 2.04 28.01
C ASP A 498 -12.90 1.60 27.64
N VAL A 499 -13.22 1.49 26.34
CA VAL A 499 -14.44 0.85 25.84
C VAL A 499 -14.43 -0.63 26.23
N TYR A 500 -13.32 -1.34 26.04
CA TYR A 500 -13.17 -2.72 26.50
C TYR A 500 -13.29 -2.83 28.02
N ARG A 501 -12.73 -1.90 28.80
CA ARG A 501 -12.88 -1.82 30.27
C ARG A 501 -14.34 -1.62 30.66
N ARG A 502 -15.07 -0.73 29.99
CA ARG A 502 -16.52 -0.51 30.21
C ARG A 502 -17.35 -1.74 29.83
N LEU A 503 -16.98 -2.46 28.77
CA LEU A 503 -17.68 -3.66 28.31
C LEU A 503 -17.34 -4.92 29.12
N ALA A 504 -16.08 -5.10 29.54
CA ALA A 504 -15.60 -6.24 30.30
C ALA A 504 -15.96 -6.17 31.80
N TYR A 505 -16.11 -4.96 32.36
CA TYR A 505 -16.51 -4.76 33.77
C TYR A 505 -18.00 -4.52 34.00
N GLN A 506 -18.85 -4.60 32.98
CA GLN A 506 -20.31 -4.60 33.16
C GLN A 506 -20.99 -5.79 32.47
N PRO A 507 -20.77 -7.02 32.95
CA PRO A 507 -21.52 -8.19 32.49
C PRO A 507 -23.04 -7.96 32.56
N GLU A 508 -23.50 -7.18 33.54
CA GLU A 508 -24.90 -6.78 33.71
C GLU A 508 -25.41 -5.82 32.63
N ALA A 509 -24.59 -4.86 32.17
CA ALA A 509 -24.97 -3.93 31.11
C ALA A 509 -24.92 -4.59 29.72
N VAL A 510 -23.97 -5.49 29.49
CA VAL A 510 -23.93 -6.33 28.28
C VAL A 510 -25.13 -7.28 28.25
N ALA A 511 -25.49 -7.90 29.38
CA ALA A 511 -26.70 -8.72 29.51
C ALA A 511 -27.99 -7.90 29.34
N ALA A 512 -28.05 -6.69 29.91
CA ALA A 512 -29.19 -5.79 29.76
C ALA A 512 -29.35 -5.28 28.32
N LEU A 513 -28.25 -4.97 27.63
CA LEU A 513 -28.25 -4.57 26.22
C LEU A 513 -28.65 -5.74 25.32
N ALA A 514 -28.12 -6.95 25.56
CA ALA A 514 -28.51 -8.16 24.85
C ALA A 514 -30.00 -8.48 25.06
N ALA A 515 -30.51 -8.34 26.28
CA ALA A 515 -31.94 -8.50 26.58
C ALA A 515 -32.81 -7.40 25.95
N ALA A 516 -32.33 -6.16 25.88
CA ALA A 516 -33.04 -5.06 25.23
C ALA A 516 -33.08 -5.20 23.70
N VAL A 517 -32.00 -5.68 23.09
CA VAL A 517 -31.92 -6.00 21.65
C VAL A 517 -32.81 -7.19 21.33
N ALA A 518 -32.81 -8.25 22.15
CA ALA A 518 -33.69 -9.41 21.97
C ALA A 518 -35.19 -9.05 22.07
N ARG A 519 -35.55 -8.04 22.89
CA ARG A 519 -36.93 -7.51 22.98
C ARG A 519 -37.33 -6.59 21.81
N ARG A 520 -36.37 -6.10 21.02
CA ARG A 520 -36.60 -5.19 19.88
C ARG A 520 -36.40 -5.87 18.52
N ALA A 521 -35.95 -7.12 18.47
CA ALA A 521 -35.92 -7.92 17.27
C ALA A 521 -37.37 -8.37 16.94
N PRO A 522 -37.93 -8.01 15.76
CA PRO A 522 -39.24 -8.49 15.33
C PRO A 522 -39.27 -9.98 15.03
#